data_AF-A0A501WDV5-F1
#
_entry.id   AF-A0A501WDV5-F1
#
_cell.length_a   1.000
_cell.length_b   1.000
_cell.length_c   1.000
_cell.angle_alpha   90.00
_cell.angle_beta   90.00
_cell.angle_gamma   90.00
#
_symmetry.space_group_name_H-M   'P 1'
#
loop_
_entity.id
_entity.type
_entity.pdbx_description
1 polymer ?
#
loop_
_entity_poly.entity_id
_entity_poly.type
_entity_poly.pdbx_seq_one_letter_code
_entity_poly.pdbx_strand_id
1 'polypeptide(L)'
;MNTDPAHKMAIDAIGFAARILGPQEDALRRLVEAERSMHSVMPITDPTLYMRAIRSDGLRQQVELAKAALAFITVVEQVKEEIADA
;
A
#
# COMPACT_ATOMS: atom_id res chain seq x y z
N MET A 1 4.27 -34.49 4.76
CA MET A 1 3.17 -33.60 5.15
C MET A 1 2.05 -33.82 4.14
N ASN A 2 0.95 -34.48 4.54
CA ASN A 2 -0.20 -34.65 3.64
C ASN A 2 -1.06 -33.40 3.81
N THR A 3 -0.74 -32.34 3.06
CA THR A 3 -1.42 -31.05 3.15
C THR A 3 -2.85 -31.20 2.63
N ASP A 4 -3.82 -30.89 3.50
CA ASP A 4 -5.23 -30.74 3.14
C ASP A 4 -5.35 -29.91 1.85
N PRO A 5 -6.09 -30.37 0.83
CA PRO A 5 -6.32 -29.60 -0.40
C PRO A 5 -6.77 -28.15 -0.14
N ALA A 6 -7.58 -27.91 0.89
CA ALA A 6 -8.01 -26.56 1.25
C ALA A 6 -6.84 -25.69 1.73
N HIS A 7 -5.92 -26.29 2.50
CA HIS A 7 -4.72 -25.61 2.97
C HIS A 7 -3.79 -25.25 1.80
N LYS A 8 -3.55 -26.19 0.87
CA LYS A 8 -2.75 -25.91 -0.33
C LYS A 8 -3.36 -24.79 -1.19
N MET A 9 -4.68 -24.80 -1.38
CA MET A 9 -5.37 -23.73 -2.11
C MET A 9 -5.21 -22.36 -1.44
N ALA A 10 -5.24 -22.30 -0.10
CA ALA A 10 -5.03 -21.06 0.63
C ALA A 10 -3.60 -20.52 0.44
N ILE A 11 -2.59 -21.39 0.49
CA ILE A 11 -1.18 -21.03 0.22
C ILE A 11 -1.03 -20.45 -1.20
N ASP A 12 -1.57 -21.15 -2.18
CA ASP A 12 -1.51 -20.72 -3.59
C ASP A 12 -2.21 -19.37 -3.79
N ALA A 13 -3.36 -19.14 -3.14
CA ALA A 13 -4.11 -17.89 -3.21
C ALA A 13 -3.34 -16.71 -2.59
N ILE A 14 -2.72 -16.88 -1.42
CA ILE A 14 -1.90 -15.85 -0.78
C ILE A 14 -0.65 -15.55 -1.61
N GLY A 15 0.03 -16.57 -2.12
CA GLY A 15 1.18 -16.40 -3.01
C GLY A 15 0.83 -15.66 -4.31
N PHE A 16 -0.37 -15.90 -4.85
CA PHE A 16 -0.87 -15.18 -6.02
C PHE A 16 -1.21 -13.72 -5.70
N ALA A 17 -1.87 -13.46 -4.57
CA ALA A 17 -2.16 -12.10 -4.11
C ALA A 17 -0.88 -11.27 -3.95
N ALA A 18 0.14 -11.82 -3.29
CA ALA A 18 1.45 -11.19 -3.14
C ALA A 18 2.05 -10.79 -4.51
N ARG A 19 2.01 -11.70 -5.49
CA ARG A 19 2.55 -11.45 -6.83
C ARG A 19 1.80 -10.35 -7.59
N ILE A 20 0.48 -10.27 -7.43
CA ILE A 20 -0.32 -9.20 -8.06
C ILE A 20 -0.05 -7.85 -7.41
N LEU A 21 0.04 -7.84 -6.08
CA LEU A 21 0.03 -6.59 -5.32
C LEU A 21 1.43 -5.98 -5.16
N GLY A 22 2.47 -6.80 -5.03
CA GLY A 22 3.85 -6.35 -4.84
C GLY A 22 4.31 -5.25 -5.81
N PRO A 23 4.05 -5.35 -7.13
CA PRO A 23 4.42 -4.30 -8.09
C PRO A 23 3.75 -2.92 -7.84
N GLN A 24 2.65 -2.87 -7.09
CA GLN A 24 1.95 -1.61 -6.77
C GLN A 24 2.52 -0.92 -5.54
N GLU A 25 3.30 -1.62 -4.72
CA GLU A 25 3.79 -1.10 -3.44
C GLU A 25 4.60 0.19 -3.60
N ASP A 26 5.56 0.20 -4.52
CA ASP A 26 6.41 1.37 -4.78
C ASP A 26 5.61 2.59 -5.25
N ALA A 27 4.63 2.37 -6.13
CA ALA A 27 3.79 3.45 -6.65
C ALA A 27 2.93 4.07 -5.54
N LEU A 28 2.31 3.23 -4.70
CA LEU A 28 1.49 3.68 -3.58
C LEU A 28 2.35 4.37 -2.51
N ARG A 29 3.55 3.87 -2.24
CA ARG A 29 4.50 4.48 -1.30
C ARG A 29 4.91 5.88 -1.75
N ARG A 30 5.25 6.05 -3.03
CA ARG A 30 5.60 7.36 -3.61
C ARG A 30 4.45 8.36 -3.52
N LEU A 31 3.20 7.92 -3.66
CA LEU A 31 2.03 8.79 -3.48
C LEU A 31 1.93 9.31 -2.04
N VAL A 32 2.11 8.44 -1.04
CA VAL A 32 2.12 8.82 0.38
C VAL A 32 3.31 9.74 0.70
N GLU A 33 4.48 9.48 0.14
CA GLU A 33 5.66 10.35 0.30
C GLU A 33 5.47 11.72 -0.34
N ALA A 34 4.82 11.78 -1.51
CA ALA A 34 4.49 13.04 -2.17
C ALA A 34 3.54 13.89 -1.33
N GLU A 35 2.54 13.30 -0.67
CA GLU A 35 1.67 14.00 0.29
C GLU A 35 2.50 14.56 1.46
N ARG A 36 3.39 13.77 2.06
CA ARG A 36 4.25 14.22 3.16
C ARG A 36 5.17 15.38 2.75
N SER A 37 5.78 15.27 1.56
CA SER A 37 6.64 16.32 1.00
C SER A 37 5.84 17.59 0.71
N MET A 38 4.60 17.44 0.23
CA MET A 38 3.70 18.55 0.04
C MET A 38 3.39 19.28 1.35
N HIS A 39 3.19 18.56 2.45
CA HIS A 39 2.96 19.17 3.76
C HIS A 39 4.19 19.85 4.36
N SER A 40 5.41 19.46 4.00
CA SER A 40 6.65 20.02 4.57
C SER A 40 7.24 21.17 3.75
N VAL A 41 7.26 21.06 2.42
CA VAL A 41 7.96 22.01 1.53
C VAL A 41 7.01 23.05 0.96
N MET A 42 5.85 22.61 0.50
CA MET A 42 4.94 23.44 -0.29
C MET A 42 4.35 24.65 0.47
N PRO A 43 4.12 24.64 1.80
CA PRO A 43 3.73 25.83 2.55
C PRO A 43 4.77 26.97 2.48
N ILE A 44 6.04 26.63 2.27
CA ILE A 44 7.17 27.58 2.22
C ILE A 44 7.39 28.06 0.78
N THR A 45 7.42 27.14 -0.17
CA THR A 45 7.80 27.44 -1.56
C THR A 45 6.62 27.90 -2.43
N ASP A 46 5.42 27.38 -2.20
CA ASP A 46 4.20 27.77 -2.91
C ASP A 46 2.94 27.56 -2.01
N PRO A 47 2.69 28.50 -1.09
CA PRO A 47 1.57 28.40 -0.15
C PRO A 47 0.19 28.42 -0.84
N THR A 48 0.09 29.00 -2.05
CA THR A 48 -1.20 29.06 -2.77
C THR A 48 -1.58 27.70 -3.32
N LEU A 49 -0.62 27.01 -3.94
CA LEU A 49 -0.82 25.64 -4.42
C LEU A 49 -1.08 24.68 -3.24
N TYR A 50 -0.33 24.84 -2.15
CA TYR A 50 -0.54 24.07 -0.93
C TYR A 50 -1.98 24.19 -0.40
N MET A 51 -2.49 25.41 -0.25
CA MET A 51 -3.85 25.66 0.24
C MET A 51 -4.94 25.07 -0.66
N ARG A 52 -4.71 25.00 -1.97
CA ARG A 52 -5.62 24.34 -2.91
C ARG A 52 -5.56 22.82 -2.76
N ALA A 53 -4.37 22.26 -2.63
CA ALA A 53 -4.17 20.83 -2.54
C ALA A 53 -4.72 20.23 -1.23
N ILE A 54 -4.50 20.87 -0.09
CA ILE A 54 -5.03 20.38 1.21
C ILE A 54 -6.56 20.48 1.31
N ARG A 55 -7.19 21.32 0.48
CA ARG A 55 -8.66 21.45 0.39
C ARG A 55 -9.27 20.52 -0.66
N SER A 56 -8.45 19.75 -1.37
CA SER A 56 -8.92 18.76 -2.35
C SER A 56 -9.25 17.45 -1.64
N ASP A 57 -10.55 17.14 -1.54
CA ASP A 57 -11.01 15.86 -0.98
C ASP A 57 -10.52 14.65 -1.78
N GLY A 58 -10.35 14.81 -3.11
CA GLY A 58 -9.89 13.72 -3.98
C GLY A 58 -8.46 13.27 -3.67
N LEU A 59 -7.53 14.22 -3.45
CA LEU A 59 -6.15 13.88 -3.12
C LEU A 59 -6.06 13.16 -1.77
N ARG A 60 -6.79 13.68 -0.76
CA ARG A 60 -6.88 13.06 0.57
C ARG A 60 -7.41 11.63 0.46
N GLN A 61 -8.50 11.40 -0.27
CA GLN A 61 -9.07 10.06 -0.45
C GLN A 61 -8.11 9.09 -1.15
N GLN A 62 -7.40 9.55 -2.19
CA GLN A 62 -6.41 8.74 -2.90
C GLN A 62 -5.25 8.33 -1.98
N VAL A 63 -4.78 9.25 -1.15
CA VAL A 63 -3.70 8.96 -0.19
C VAL A 63 -4.17 8.00 0.91
N GLU A 64 -5.37 8.18 1.46
CA GLU A 64 -5.93 7.26 2.45
C GLU A 64 -6.11 5.84 1.89
N LEU A 65 -6.59 5.73 0.64
CA LEU A 65 -6.68 4.44 -0.05
C LEU A 65 -5.28 3.82 -0.25
N ALA A 66 -4.28 4.62 -0.61
CA ALA A 66 -2.91 4.13 -0.77
C ALA A 66 -2.30 3.62 0.55
N LYS A 67 -2.53 4.33 1.67
CA LYS A 67 -2.12 3.88 3.00
C LYS A 67 -2.76 2.54 3.37
N ALA A 68 -4.06 2.40 3.14
CA ALA A 68 -4.80 1.16 3.41
C ALA A 68 -4.31 0.01 2.53
N ALA A 69 -4.08 0.26 1.25
CA ALA A 69 -3.55 -0.73 0.32
C ALA A 69 -2.14 -1.17 0.71
N LEU A 70 -1.24 -0.25 1.08
CA LEU A 70 0.10 -0.59 1.57
C LEU A 70 0.05 -1.47 2.82
N ALA A 71 -0.81 -1.13 3.79
CA ALA A 71 -0.97 -1.95 4.99
C ALA A 71 -1.44 -3.38 4.65
N PHE A 72 -2.38 -3.50 3.70
CA PHE A 72 -2.85 -4.81 3.24
C PHE A 72 -1.74 -5.60 2.52
N ILE A 73 -0.95 -4.95 1.66
CA ILE A 73 0.20 -5.57 0.99
C ILE A 73 1.18 -6.13 2.03
N THR A 74 1.53 -5.33 3.04
CA THR A 74 2.42 -5.77 4.13
C THR A 74 1.89 -7.02 4.83
N VAL A 75 0.60 -7.07 5.14
CA VAL A 75 -0.01 -8.25 5.78
C VAL A 75 0.05 -9.48 4.86
N VAL A 76 -0.23 -9.31 3.56
CA VAL A 76 -0.17 -10.42 2.59
C VAL A 76 1.25 -10.97 2.48
N GLU A 77 2.27 -10.10 2.44
CA GLU A 77 3.68 -10.51 2.39
C GLU A 77 4.10 -11.23 3.69
N GLN A 78 3.71 -10.73 4.85
CA GLN A 78 3.98 -11.38 6.14
C GLN A 78 3.38 -12.78 6.23
N VAL A 79 2.10 -12.92 5.88
CA VAL A 79 1.42 -14.23 5.90
C VAL A 79 2.06 -15.20 4.90
N LYS A 80 2.50 -14.70 3.73
CA LYS A 80 3.23 -15.52 2.76
C LYS A 80 4.54 -16.06 3.33
N GLU A 81 5.29 -15.23 4.05
CA GLU A 81 6.55 -15.62 4.71
C GLU A 81 6.29 -16.64 5.84
N GLU A 82 5.32 -16.38 6.72
CA GLU A 82 4.94 -17.31 7.80
C GLU A 82 4.53 -18.69 7.27
N ILE A 83 3.84 -18.73 6.13
CA ILE A 83 3.46 -19.98 5.45
C ILE A 83 4.66 -20.69 4.82
N ALA A 84 5.63 -19.94 4.28
CA ALA A 84 6.81 -20.52 3.64
C ALA A 84 7.77 -21.18 4.64
N ASP A 85 7.78 -20.68 5.88
CA ASP A 85 8.62 -21.17 6.98
C ASP A 85 7.95 -22.28 7.83
N ALA A 86 6.68 -22.62 7.55
CA ALA A 86 5.88 -23.63 8.28
C ALA A 86 5.96 -25.04 7.65
#